data_AF-A0A972ERI9-F1
#
_entry.id   AF-A0A972ERI9-F1
#
_cell.length_a   1.000
_cell.length_b   1.000
_cell.length_c   1.000
_cell.angle_alpha   90.00
_cell.angle_beta   90.00
_cell.angle_gamma   90.00
#
_symmetry.space_group_name_H-M   'P 1'
#
loop_
_entity.id
_entity.type
_entity.pdbx_description
1 polymer ?
#
loop_
_entity_poly.entity_id
_entity_poly.type
_entity_poly.pdbx_seq_one_letter_code
_entity_poly.pdbx_strand_id
1 'polypeptide(L)'
;MNYQDKINYFEGIITEVDDCSVSIDLKGRLGHMKLPRRMVITDYELTIGQEVGFRMSFPEVLREEPDEHYRANILKRSKKEEGQ
;
A
#
# COMPACT_ATOMS: atom_id res chain seq x y z
N MET A 1 -21.30 -6.64 13.24
CA MET A 1 -20.09 -6.04 12.65
C MET A 1 -18.90 -6.56 13.43
N ASN A 2 -18.19 -7.54 12.88
CA ASN A 2 -17.10 -8.24 13.56
C ASN A 2 -15.79 -7.47 13.36
N TYR A 3 -15.58 -6.39 14.12
CA TYR A 3 -14.27 -5.76 14.18
C TYR A 3 -13.44 -6.54 15.19
N GLN A 4 -12.74 -7.57 14.71
CA GLN A 4 -11.71 -8.23 15.51
C GLN A 4 -10.58 -7.23 15.74
N ASP A 5 -10.53 -6.69 16.95
CA ASP A 5 -9.43 -5.90 17.53
C ASP A 5 -8.13 -6.73 17.63
N LYS A 6 -7.57 -7.17 16.50
CA LYS A 6 -6.22 -7.72 16.43
C LYS A 6 -5.38 -6.80 15.56
N ILE A 7 -4.96 -5.70 16.15
CA ILE A 7 -4.02 -4.78 15.53
C ILE A 7 -2.72 -5.55 15.26
N ASN A 8 -2.51 -5.93 14.00
CA ASN A 8 -1.34 -6.70 13.59
C ASN A 8 -0.19 -5.73 13.33
N TYR A 9 0.98 -6.07 13.87
CA TYR A 9 2.20 -5.32 13.61
C TYR A 9 2.82 -5.82 12.32
N PHE A 10 3.07 -4.90 11.40
CA PHE A 10 3.70 -5.13 10.11
C PHE A 10 5.02 -4.40 10.09
N GLU A 11 5.98 -4.99 9.39
CA GLU A 11 7.29 -4.41 9.15
C GLU A 11 7.51 -4.29 7.65
N GLY A 12 8.32 -3.32 7.25
CA GLY A 12 8.61 -3.02 5.86
C GLY A 12 9.99 -2.38 5.71
N ILE A 13 10.40 -2.21 4.46
CA ILE A 13 11.59 -1.46 4.08
C ILE A 13 11.17 -0.35 3.14
N ILE A 14 11.66 0.86 3.37
CA ILE A 14 11.46 1.97 2.44
C ILE A 14 12.23 1.70 1.15
N THR A 15 11.55 1.54 0.03
CA THR A 15 12.16 1.30 -1.28
C THR A 15 12.27 2.55 -2.12
N GLU A 16 11.35 3.51 -1.95
CA GLU A 16 11.39 4.79 -2.63
C GLU A 16 10.96 5.90 -1.69
N VAL A 17 11.66 7.02 -1.80
CA VAL A 17 11.39 8.24 -1.05
C VAL A 17 11.20 9.35 -2.07
N ASP A 18 9.94 9.70 -2.31
CA ASP A 18 9.58 10.89 -3.08
C ASP A 18 9.35 12.06 -2.12
N ASP A 19 9.22 13.28 -2.65
CA ASP A 19 8.92 14.49 -1.86
C ASP A 19 7.58 14.42 -1.11
N CYS A 20 6.65 13.61 -1.60
CA CYS A 20 5.28 13.53 -1.08
C CYS A 20 4.89 12.13 -0.59
N SER A 21 5.58 11.09 -1.05
CA SER A 21 5.22 9.70 -0.78
C SER A 21 6.43 8.86 -0.42
N VAL A 22 6.15 7.82 0.33
CA VAL A 22 7.09 6.78 0.68
C VAL A 22 6.51 5.49 0.14
N SER A 23 7.28 4.80 -0.69
CA SER A 23 6.97 3.45 -1.08
C SER A 23 7.63 2.52 -0.07
N ILE A 24 6.82 1.71 0.58
CA ILE A 24 7.25 0.73 1.56
C ILE A 24 7.00 -0.64 0.96
N ASP A 25 8.05 -1.43 0.84
CA ASP A 25 7.91 -2.85 0.55
C ASP A 25 7.71 -3.60 1.86
N LEU A 26 6.54 -4.22 1.99
CA LEU A 26 6.16 -4.89 3.22
C LEU A 26 6.95 -6.20 3.35
N LYS A 27 7.68 -6.34 4.46
CA LYS A 27 8.41 -7.58 4.80
C LYS A 27 7.43 -8.74 4.82
N GLY A 28 7.91 -9.90 4.37
CA GLY A 28 7.03 -11.05 4.14
C GLY A 28 6.27 -10.99 2.82
N ARG A 29 6.65 -10.10 1.88
CA ARG A 29 6.12 -10.02 0.50
C ARG A 29 4.62 -9.72 0.45
N LEU A 30 4.15 -8.90 1.38
CA LEU A 30 2.73 -8.51 1.47
C LEU A 30 2.36 -7.44 0.43
N GLY A 31 3.33 -6.99 -0.35
CA GLY A 31 3.16 -6.07 -1.45
C GLY A 31 3.81 -4.73 -1.19
N HIS A 32 3.66 -3.86 -2.17
CA HIS A 32 4.06 -2.48 -2.05
C HIS A 32 2.91 -1.68 -1.44
N MET A 33 3.24 -0.87 -0.46
CA MET A 33 2.34 0.15 0.05
C MET A 33 2.98 1.49 -0.21
N LYS A 34 2.36 2.27 -1.09
CA LYS A 34 2.72 3.68 -1.26
C LYS A 34 1.83 4.50 -0.34
N LEU A 35 2.46 5.21 0.59
CA LEU A 35 1.75 6.05 1.56
C LEU A 35 2.36 7.45 1.64
N PRO A 36 1.61 8.47 2.06
CA PRO A 36 2.12 9.83 2.17
C PRO A 36 3.17 9.95 3.26
N ARG A 37 4.23 10.74 3.05
CA ARG A 37 5.27 10.95 4.06
C ARG A 37 4.74 11.37 5.43
N ARG A 38 3.67 12.17 5.47
CA ARG A 38 3.01 12.63 6.71
C ARG A 38 2.44 11.50 7.58
N MET A 39 2.18 10.32 7.01
CA MET A 39 1.75 9.14 7.78
C MET A 39 2.94 8.42 8.45
N VAL A 40 4.17 8.74 8.07
CA VAL A 40 5.38 8.18 8.69
C VAL A 40 5.76 9.02 9.88
N ILE A 41 5.68 8.42 11.07
CA ILE A 41 6.10 9.05 12.32
C ILE A 41 7.60 8.77 12.48
N THR A 42 8.42 9.80 12.40
CA THR A 42 9.89 9.68 12.51
C THR A 42 10.49 11.01 12.99
N ASP A 43 11.54 10.92 13.80
CA ASP A 43 12.42 12.06 14.14
C ASP A 43 13.64 12.15 13.21
N TYR A 44 13.76 11.21 12.27
CA TYR A 44 14.89 11.05 11.35
C TYR A 44 14.49 11.34 9.91
N GLU A 45 15.47 11.75 9.10
CA GLU A 45 15.29 11.87 7.67
C GLU A 45 15.00 10.50 7.04
N LEU A 46 13.97 10.47 6.19
CA LEU A 46 13.54 9.26 5.48
C LEU A 46 14.53 8.94 4.38
N THR A 47 15.13 7.76 4.46
CA THR A 47 16.12 7.27 3.50
C THR A 47 15.75 5.87 3.00
N ILE A 48 16.13 5.58 1.76
CA ILE A 48 15.90 4.27 1.14
C ILE A 48 16.70 3.21 1.92
N GLY A 49 16.06 2.08 2.20
CA GLY A 49 16.63 0.98 2.97
C GLY A 49 16.31 1.02 4.47
N GLN A 50 15.66 2.06 4.97
CA GLN A 50 15.23 2.11 6.37
C GLN A 50 14.12 1.11 6.67
N GLU A 51 14.26 0.43 7.81
CA GLU A 51 13.23 -0.46 8.35
C GLU A 51 12.13 0.36 9.01
N VAL A 52 10.88 0.02 8.71
CA VAL A 52 9.69 0.67 9.23
C VAL A 52 8.77 -0.36 9.84
N GLY A 53 8.14 -0.02 10.94
CA GLY A 53 7.18 -0.87 11.63
C GLY A 53 5.90 -0.10 11.90
N PHE A 54 4.76 -0.69 11.56
CA PHE A 54 3.47 -0.05 11.72
C PHE A 54 2.40 -1.06 12.07
N ARG A 55 1.40 -0.59 12.80
CA ARG A 55 0.24 -1.38 13.18
C ARG A 55 -0.82 -1.19 12.10
N MET A 56 -1.15 -2.23 11.31
CA MET A 56 -2.35 -2.11 10.48
C MET A 56 -3.56 -2.30 11.38
N SER A 57 -4.45 -1.32 11.35
CA SER A 57 -5.86 -1.49 11.67
C SER A 57 -6.49 -2.19 10.45
N PHE A 58 -7.46 -1.67 9.68
CA PHE A 58 -8.01 -2.49 8.58
C PHE A 58 -8.58 -1.65 7.41
N PRO A 59 -8.17 -1.89 6.15
CA PRO A 59 -8.96 -1.47 5.00
C PRO A 59 -10.14 -2.44 4.81
N GLU A 60 -11.36 -1.90 4.81
CA GLU A 60 -12.60 -2.68 4.70
C GLU A 60 -13.20 -2.61 3.29
N VAL A 61 -13.62 -3.77 2.78
CA VAL A 61 -14.33 -3.91 1.51
C VAL A 61 -15.83 -3.71 1.75
N LEU A 62 -16.38 -2.63 1.23
CA LEU A 62 -17.66 -2.08 1.69
C LEU A 62 -18.88 -2.58 0.92
N ARG A 63 -18.67 -3.24 -0.23
CA ARG A 63 -19.74 -3.54 -1.17
C ARG A 63 -19.56 -4.94 -1.74
N GLU A 64 -20.69 -5.61 -1.89
CA GLU A 64 -20.80 -6.98 -2.36
C GLU A 64 -20.43 -7.12 -3.85
N GLU A 65 -20.74 -6.08 -4.64
CA GLU A 65 -20.53 -6.11 -6.09
C GLU A 65 -19.27 -5.34 -6.49
N PRO A 66 -18.42 -5.95 -7.32
CA PRO A 66 -17.23 -5.29 -7.81
C PRO A 66 -17.62 -4.24 -8.85
N ASP A 67 -16.77 -3.22 -8.97
CA ASP A 67 -16.94 -2.21 -10.00
C ASP A 67 -16.60 -2.80 -11.39
N GLU A 68 -17.64 -3.24 -12.11
CA GLU A 68 -17.55 -3.83 -13.47
C GLU A 68 -16.86 -2.90 -14.47
N HIS A 69 -17.04 -1.60 -14.31
CA HIS A 69 -16.44 -0.60 -15.18
C HIS A 69 -14.94 -0.44 -14.87
N TYR A 70 -14.53 -0.45 -13.60
CA TYR A 70 -13.12 -0.45 -13.18
C TYR A 70 -12.40 -1.72 -13.64
N ARG A 71 -13.09 -2.86 -13.52
CA ARG A 71 -12.66 -4.16 -14.07
C ARG A 71 -12.42 -4.08 -15.57
N ALA A 72 -13.32 -3.48 -16.34
CA ALA A 72 -13.16 -3.33 -17.78
C ALA A 72 -12.03 -2.36 -18.18
N ASN A 73 -11.76 -1.32 -17.39
CA ASN A 73 -10.68 -0.37 -17.68
C ASN A 73 -9.29 -0.89 -17.34
N ILE A 74 -9.13 -1.71 -16.29
CA ILE A 74 -7.89 -2.48 -16.08
C ILE A 74 -7.66 -3.39 -17.29
N LEU A 75 -8.71 -4.07 -17.77
CA LEU A 75 -8.66 -4.93 -18.96
C LEU A 75 -8.30 -4.19 -20.26
N LYS A 76 -8.67 -2.91 -20.41
CA LYS A 76 -8.30 -2.10 -21.58
C LYS A 76 -6.88 -1.53 -21.49
N ARG A 77 -6.42 -1.17 -20.28
CA ARG A 77 -5.05 -0.68 -20.05
C ARG A 77 -4.02 -1.79 -20.28
N SER A 78 -4.28 -3.00 -19.79
CA SER A 78 -3.44 -4.17 -20.05
C SER A 78 -3.35 -4.56 -21.53
N LYS A 79 -4.42 -4.36 -22.32
CA LYS A 79 -4.39 -4.65 -23.78
C LYS A 79 -3.70 -3.56 -24.62
N LYS A 80 -3.59 -2.34 -24.12
CA LYS A 80 -2.93 -1.23 -24.83
C LYS A 80 -1.41 -1.26 -24.64
N GLU A 81 -0.96 -1.84 -23.52
CA GLU A 81 0.44 -2.17 -23.25
C GLU A 81 0.90 -3.38 -24.10
N GLU A 82 0.00 -4.31 -24.48
CA GLU A 82 0.25 -5.42 -25.42
C GLU A 82 0.22 -5.03 -26.92
N GLY A 83 -0.21 -3.81 -27.24
CA GLY A 83 -0.25 -3.27 -28.61
C GLY A 83 0.90 -2.31 -28.93
N GLN A 84 1.95 -2.32 -28.11
CA GLN A 84 3.21 -1.62 -28.33
C GLN A 84 4.06 -2.34 -29.38
#